data_AF-A0AB34JWE2-F1
#
_entry.id   AF-A0AB34JWE2-F1
#
_cell.length_a   1.000
_cell.length_b   1.000
_cell.length_c   1.000
_cell.angle_alpha   90.00
_cell.angle_beta   90.00
_cell.angle_gamma   90.00
#
_symmetry.space_group_name_H-M   'P 1'
#
loop_
_entity.id
_entity.type
_entity.pdbx_description
1 polymer ?
#
loop_
_entity_poly.entity_id
_entity_poly.type
_entity_poly.pdbx_seq_one_letter_code
_entity_poly.pdbx_strand_id
1 'polypeptide(L)'
;MRSSDVRYASVGVGDGRGNGHGEVALDGARRGIKCVDCIPVAIATLCSVGSFGAFVLLVLHFDQISAGMDDVMASLKAVAMPPSSAFTETFETFAAPLDAASPVSPVVPPPHRVPPSAFPPSYPPRERPPLVCPPRLLSPHPQPPPSPSIPPPPTPAASFVAKLNARFRAAIPSNDLSAVGVHVRGWDGISEAFNGKAWMPCPPQSKCGIYSDRFATSLIYPGHMETYGDGGFVLNPDAVELNCAYFSDGGSQGKSCNPPGKRDDCIPGCNGWCNPALGARNWGCSWPPWELKSMLEQQRALSPRGGYNEVRP
;
A
#
# COMPACT_ATOMS: atom_id res chain seq x y z
N MET A 1 18.96 -1.42 -15.03
CA MET A 1 18.80 -2.84 -14.65
C MET A 1 18.44 -3.65 -15.89
N ARG A 2 19.14 -4.76 -16.18
CA ARG A 2 18.73 -5.71 -17.23
C ARG A 2 17.63 -6.61 -16.64
N SER A 3 16.44 -6.49 -17.19
CA SER A 3 15.19 -7.14 -16.76
C SER A 3 15.07 -8.54 -17.35
N SER A 4 15.76 -9.55 -16.80
CA SER A 4 15.65 -10.91 -17.34
C SER A 4 15.39 -12.06 -16.36
N ASP A 5 15.39 -11.87 -15.04
CA ASP A 5 15.15 -13.00 -14.11
C ASP A 5 14.29 -12.63 -12.88
N VAL A 6 13.14 -11.98 -13.09
CA VAL A 6 12.15 -11.81 -12.01
C VAL A 6 11.06 -12.87 -12.16
N ARG A 7 11.01 -13.81 -11.22
CA ARG A 7 9.92 -14.79 -11.10
C ARG A 7 8.84 -14.21 -10.18
N TYR A 8 7.65 -14.01 -10.72
CA TYR A 8 6.50 -13.52 -9.97
C TYR A 8 5.62 -14.68 -9.54
N ALA A 9 5.08 -14.63 -8.32
CA ALA A 9 3.98 -15.47 -7.88
C ALA A 9 2.78 -14.56 -7.63
N SER A 10 1.72 -14.73 -8.41
CA SER A 10 0.43 -14.08 -8.14
C SER A 10 -0.36 -14.94 -7.16
N VAL A 11 -0.89 -14.33 -6.11
CA VAL A 11 -1.84 -14.96 -5.20
C VAL A 11 -3.12 -14.17 -5.33
N GLY A 12 -4.10 -14.73 -6.03
CA GLY A 12 -5.44 -14.14 -6.11
C GLY A 12 -6.14 -14.29 -4.76
N VAL A 13 -6.46 -13.18 -4.12
CA VAL A 13 -7.44 -13.16 -3.04
C VAL A 13 -8.81 -13.21 -3.72
N GLY A 14 -9.51 -14.33 -3.57
CA GLY A 14 -10.84 -14.51 -4.15
C GLY A 14 -11.82 -13.55 -3.49
N ASP A 15 -12.22 -12.50 -4.20
CA ASP A 15 -13.22 -11.56 -3.71
C ASP A 15 -14.63 -12.10 -4.04
N GLY A 16 -15.40 -12.38 -3.00
CA GLY A 16 -16.75 -12.93 -3.07
C GLY A 16 -17.82 -11.89 -3.44
N ARG A 17 -17.52 -10.94 -4.34
CA ARG A 17 -18.44 -9.90 -4.78
C ARG A 17 -18.45 -9.77 -6.29
N GLY A 18 -19.23 -10.64 -6.93
CA GLY A 18 -19.63 -10.46 -8.32
C GLY A 18 -20.73 -9.39 -8.42
N ASN A 19 -20.39 -8.20 -8.91
CA ASN A 19 -21.37 -7.27 -9.48
C ASN A 19 -21.05 -7.11 -10.97
N GLY A 20 -21.95 -7.65 -11.80
CA GLY A 20 -21.92 -7.43 -13.23
C GLY A 20 -22.32 -6.00 -13.57
N HIS A 21 -21.51 -5.34 -14.38
CA HIS A 21 -21.93 -4.15 -15.11
C HIS A 21 -21.74 -4.37 -16.60
N GLY A 22 -22.85 -4.20 -17.32
CA GLY A 22 -22.95 -4.35 -18.76
C GLY A 22 -22.13 -3.28 -19.49
N GLU A 23 -21.52 -3.75 -20.58
CA GLU A 23 -20.77 -3.00 -21.56
C GLU A 23 -21.74 -2.29 -22.49
N VAL A 24 -21.77 -0.95 -22.47
CA VAL A 24 -22.42 -0.13 -23.51
C VAL A 24 -21.31 0.43 -24.39
N ALA A 25 -21.19 -0.14 -25.59
CA ALA A 25 -20.36 0.39 -26.66
C ALA A 25 -20.87 1.77 -27.09
N LEU A 26 -19.98 2.76 -27.14
CA LEU A 26 -20.20 3.99 -27.89
C LEU A 26 -19.13 4.14 -28.95
N ASP A 27 -19.64 4.10 -30.17
CA ASP A 27 -18.97 4.10 -31.45
C ASP A 27 -18.38 5.48 -31.77
N GLY A 28 -17.31 5.48 -32.56
CA GLY A 28 -16.54 6.66 -32.90
C GLY A 28 -17.20 7.55 -33.95
N ALA A 29 -16.95 8.86 -33.88
CA ALA A 29 -17.13 9.76 -35.01
C ALA A 29 -16.04 10.84 -35.02
N ARG A 30 -15.13 10.73 -36.00
CA ARG A 30 -14.26 11.81 -36.47
C ARG A 30 -15.06 12.78 -37.35
N ARG A 31 -14.84 14.09 -37.17
CA ARG A 31 -14.91 15.20 -38.15
C ARG A 31 -14.46 16.44 -37.34
N GLY A 32 -13.36 17.13 -37.60
CA GLY A 32 -12.93 17.74 -38.86
C GLY A 32 -13.30 19.23 -38.81
N ILE A 33 -12.42 20.10 -38.30
CA ILE A 33 -12.57 21.56 -38.43
C ILE A 33 -11.22 22.16 -38.84
N LYS A 34 -11.28 22.92 -39.94
CA LYS A 34 -10.19 23.62 -40.61
C LYS A 34 -9.90 24.96 -39.91
N CYS A 35 -8.64 25.38 -40.02
CA CYS A 35 -8.15 26.73 -39.77
C CYS A 35 -8.99 27.81 -40.49
N VAL A 36 -9.24 28.91 -39.79
CA VAL A 36 -9.44 30.25 -40.39
C VAL A 36 -8.69 31.25 -39.51
N ASP A 37 -7.71 31.91 -40.12
CA ASP A 37 -6.98 33.06 -39.59
C ASP A 37 -7.91 34.27 -39.38
N CYS A 38 -7.63 35.10 -38.36
CA CYS A 38 -7.46 36.57 -38.46
C CYS A 38 -7.79 37.36 -37.17
N ILE A 39 -6.82 38.22 -36.77
CA ILE A 39 -6.98 39.57 -36.15
C ILE A 39 -7.09 39.67 -34.59
N PRO A 40 -6.41 40.63 -33.91
CA PRO A 40 -5.00 41.02 -33.98
C PRO A 40 -4.35 41.24 -32.58
N VAL A 41 -3.07 41.58 -32.60
CA VAL A 41 -2.24 42.13 -31.52
C VAL A 41 -2.89 43.37 -30.87
N ALA A 42 -3.40 43.27 -29.63
CA ALA A 42 -3.74 44.44 -28.81
C ALA A 42 -3.87 44.19 -27.28
N ILE A 43 -3.36 43.09 -26.72
CA ILE A 43 -3.45 42.83 -25.26
C ILE A 43 -2.11 42.30 -24.72
N ALA A 44 -1.02 43.05 -24.96
CA ALA A 44 0.29 42.72 -24.39
C ALA A 44 0.93 43.86 -23.57
N THR A 45 0.27 45.01 -23.43
CA THR A 45 0.91 46.20 -22.83
C THR A 45 0.24 46.70 -21.54
N LEU A 46 -0.80 46.02 -21.02
CA LEU A 46 -1.49 46.45 -19.78
C LEU A 46 -1.40 45.48 -18.59
N CYS A 47 -0.76 44.31 -18.73
CA CYS A 47 -0.59 43.37 -17.60
C CYS A 47 0.76 43.46 -16.88
N SER A 48 1.71 44.25 -17.37
CA SER A 48 3.08 44.35 -16.81
C SER A 48 3.23 45.36 -15.67
N VAL A 49 2.27 46.27 -15.46
CA VAL A 49 2.38 47.30 -14.39
C VAL A 49 1.63 46.88 -13.10
N GLY A 50 0.61 46.02 -13.20
CA GLY A 50 -0.14 45.53 -12.04
C GLY A 50 0.55 44.41 -11.24
N SER A 51 1.47 43.66 -11.86
CA SER A 51 2.09 42.48 -11.23
C SER A 51 3.29 42.81 -10.34
N PHE A 52 3.96 43.95 -10.56
CA PHE A 52 5.08 44.37 -9.72
C PHE A 52 4.63 44.89 -8.34
N GLY A 53 3.47 45.56 -8.25
CA GLY A 53 2.94 46.05 -6.97
C GLY A 53 2.52 44.94 -6.02
N ALA A 54 1.92 43.86 -6.55
CA ALA A 54 1.54 42.70 -5.75
C ALA A 54 2.76 41.90 -5.26
N PHE A 55 3.84 41.84 -6.04
CA PHE A 55 5.07 41.14 -5.65
C PHE A 55 5.84 41.86 -4.55
N VAL A 56 5.87 43.20 -4.55
CA VAL A 56 6.55 43.99 -3.50
C VAL A 56 5.80 43.92 -2.17
N LEU A 57 4.46 43.89 -2.17
CA LEU A 57 3.67 43.69 -0.95
C LEU A 57 3.83 42.28 -0.36
N LEU A 58 4.02 41.25 -1.19
CA LEU A 58 4.24 39.87 -0.75
C LEU A 58 5.62 39.66 -0.12
N VAL A 59 6.66 40.33 -0.63
CA VAL A 59 8.01 40.29 -0.05
C VAL A 59 8.05 41.01 1.30
N LEU A 60 7.37 42.16 1.43
CA LEU A 60 7.33 42.89 2.71
C LEU A 60 6.50 42.18 3.80
N HIS A 61 5.51 41.36 3.44
CA HIS A 61 4.80 40.51 4.41
C HIS A 61 5.61 39.27 4.81
N PHE A 62 6.49 38.75 3.95
CA PHE A 62 7.33 37.60 4.28
C PHE A 62 8.42 37.94 5.31
N ASP A 63 9.00 39.14 5.23
CA ASP A 63 10.01 39.59 6.20
C ASP A 63 9.43 39.80 7.60
N GLN A 64 8.17 40.23 7.72
CA GLN A 64 7.50 40.33 9.02
C GLN A 64 7.15 38.98 9.65
N ILE A 65 6.88 37.95 8.84
CA ILE A 65 6.61 36.58 9.33
C ILE A 65 7.92 35.91 9.76
N SER A 66 9.03 36.14 9.05
CA SER A 66 10.35 35.63 9.42
C SER A 66 10.82 36.18 10.77
N ALA A 67 10.67 37.49 11.00
CA ALA A 67 11.10 38.11 12.26
C ALA A 67 10.28 37.65 13.48
N GLY A 68 9.02 37.23 13.28
CA GLY A 68 8.18 36.69 14.35
C GLY A 68 8.51 35.24 14.75
N MET A 69 9.10 34.44 13.85
CA MET A 69 9.44 33.05 14.14
C MET A 69 10.72 32.90 14.99
N ASP A 70 11.67 33.82 14.85
CA ASP A 70 12.90 33.81 15.66
C ASP A 70 12.61 34.06 17.15
N ASP A 71 11.60 34.90 17.46
CA ASP A 71 11.22 35.23 18.83
C ASP A 71 10.45 34.08 19.52
N VAL A 72 9.68 33.31 18.74
CA VAL A 72 9.00 32.08 19.20
C VAL A 72 10.01 30.96 19.47
N MET A 73 11.04 30.82 18.62
CA MET A 73 12.11 29.84 18.82
C MET A 73 13.08 30.24 19.94
N ALA A 74 13.27 31.54 20.19
CA ALA A 74 13.99 32.04 21.36
C ALA A 74 13.23 31.77 22.67
N SER A 75 11.89 31.92 22.67
CA SER A 75 11.05 31.61 23.83
C SER A 75 10.99 30.11 24.16
N LEU A 76 11.07 29.22 23.17
CA LEU A 76 11.11 27.77 23.39
C LEU A 76 12.45 27.27 23.95
N LYS A 77 13.55 28.00 23.78
CA LYS A 77 14.85 27.68 24.40
C LYS A 77 14.91 28.03 25.89
N ALA A 78 14.02 28.88 26.39
CA ALA A 78 14.01 29.32 27.78
C ALA A 78 13.30 28.35 28.76
N VAL A 79 12.71 27.25 28.27
CA VAL A 79 12.00 26.24 29.10
C VAL A 79 12.84 24.96 29.32
N ALA A 80 14.15 25.00 29.03
CA ALA A 80 15.06 23.92 29.37
C ALA A 80 15.38 23.93 30.87
N MET A 81 14.66 23.10 31.63
CA MET A 81 14.94 22.80 33.05
C MET A 81 16.32 22.11 33.23
N PRO A 82 16.97 22.26 34.39
CA PRO A 82 18.32 21.75 34.65
C PRO A 82 18.36 20.22 34.84
N PRO A 83 19.55 19.60 34.69
CA PRO A 83 19.71 18.16 34.89
C PRO A 83 19.76 17.84 36.39
N SER A 84 18.77 17.10 36.88
CA SER A 84 18.83 16.48 38.20
C SER A 84 19.39 15.07 38.11
N SER A 85 20.37 14.86 38.97
CA SER A 85 21.11 13.66 39.30
C SER A 85 20.24 12.46 39.72
N ALA A 86 20.76 11.27 39.39
CA ALA A 86 20.61 9.96 40.04
C ALA A 86 19.43 9.72 40.99
N PHE A 87 18.56 8.78 40.61
CA PHE A 87 17.77 7.99 41.57
C PHE A 87 17.64 6.55 41.06
N THR A 88 18.40 5.66 41.70
CA THR A 88 18.05 4.25 41.91
C THR A 88 16.88 4.21 42.90
N GLU A 89 15.77 3.53 42.57
CA GLU A 89 15.18 2.47 43.41
C GLU A 89 13.82 1.94 42.90
N THR A 90 13.69 0.62 43.06
CA THR A 90 12.50 -0.20 43.36
C THR A 90 11.21 -0.08 42.56
N PHE A 91 10.90 -1.20 41.89
CA PHE A 91 9.56 -1.65 41.53
C PHE A 91 8.66 -1.78 42.77
N GLU A 92 7.63 -0.94 42.85
CA GLU A 92 6.43 -1.23 43.64
C GLU A 92 5.21 -1.37 42.72
N THR A 93 4.48 -2.44 42.99
CA THR A 93 3.21 -2.82 42.40
C THR A 93 2.12 -1.89 42.93
N PHE A 94 1.42 -1.18 42.04
CA PHE A 94 0.14 -0.56 42.39
C PHE A 94 -0.99 -1.10 41.53
N ALA A 95 -1.95 -1.68 42.24
CA ALA A 95 -3.26 -2.06 41.78
C ALA A 95 -4.11 -0.82 41.39
N ALA A 96 -5.13 -1.10 40.58
CA ALA A 96 -6.05 -0.17 39.91
C ALA A 96 -6.80 0.82 40.84
N PRO A 97 -7.49 1.79 40.21
CA PRO A 97 -8.95 1.76 40.37
C PRO A 97 -9.74 1.88 39.06
N LEU A 98 -10.97 1.39 39.19
CA LEU A 98 -12.10 1.31 38.27
C LEU A 98 -12.60 2.69 37.78
N ASP A 99 -13.49 2.60 36.78
CA ASP A 99 -14.46 3.60 36.31
C ASP A 99 -14.01 4.60 35.24
N ALA A 100 -13.87 4.08 34.02
CA ALA A 100 -14.13 4.87 32.81
C ALA A 100 -15.42 4.37 32.16
N ALA A 101 -16.42 5.24 32.12
CA ALA A 101 -17.73 4.98 31.55
C ALA A 101 -17.63 4.48 30.10
N SER A 102 -18.33 3.38 29.83
CA SER A 102 -18.47 2.81 28.49
C SER A 102 -19.04 3.82 27.50
N PRO A 103 -18.44 4.00 26.30
CA PRO A 103 -19.06 4.78 25.25
C PRO A 103 -20.35 4.10 24.78
N VAL A 104 -21.42 4.86 24.71
CA VAL A 104 -22.71 4.46 24.15
C VAL A 104 -22.49 4.03 22.69
N SER A 105 -22.70 2.74 22.40
CA SER A 105 -22.63 2.23 21.03
C SER A 105 -23.64 2.95 20.13
N PRO A 106 -23.25 3.39 18.93
CA PRO A 106 -24.20 3.95 17.97
C PRO A 106 -25.24 2.90 17.59
N VAL A 107 -26.52 3.31 17.63
CA VAL A 107 -27.65 2.49 17.19
C VAL A 107 -27.47 2.20 15.70
N VAL A 108 -27.09 0.97 15.37
CA VAL A 108 -27.01 0.49 13.99
C VAL A 108 -28.43 0.38 13.45
N PRO A 109 -28.77 1.06 12.33
CA PRO A 109 -30.08 0.93 11.72
C PRO A 109 -30.32 -0.53 11.28
N PRO A 110 -31.56 -1.03 11.39
CA PRO A 110 -31.87 -2.40 11.00
C PRO A 110 -31.55 -2.62 9.51
N PRO A 111 -30.97 -3.78 9.14
CA PRO A 111 -30.68 -4.09 7.75
C PRO A 111 -31.96 -4.08 6.92
N HIS A 112 -31.94 -3.36 5.80
CA HIS A 112 -32.99 -3.41 4.80
C HIS A 112 -33.18 -4.87 4.35
N ARG A 113 -34.38 -5.41 4.56
CA ARG A 113 -34.75 -6.75 4.07
C ARG A 113 -34.69 -6.74 2.55
N VAL A 114 -33.72 -7.45 1.99
CA VAL A 114 -33.69 -7.76 0.56
C VAL A 114 -34.92 -8.62 0.26
N PRO A 115 -35.75 -8.25 -0.73
CA PRO A 115 -36.89 -9.07 -1.13
C PRO A 115 -36.39 -10.45 -1.61
N PRO A 116 -37.12 -11.53 -1.28
CA PRO A 116 -36.75 -12.87 -1.71
C PRO A 116 -36.65 -12.94 -3.24
N SER A 117 -35.48 -13.37 -3.72
CA SER A 117 -35.24 -13.61 -5.13
C SER A 117 -36.24 -14.64 -5.67
N ALA A 118 -36.82 -14.33 -6.83
CA ALA A 118 -37.82 -15.15 -7.48
C ALA A 118 -37.31 -16.58 -7.70
N PHE A 119 -38.21 -17.54 -7.50
CA PHE A 119 -37.99 -18.97 -7.62
C PHE A 119 -37.17 -19.36 -8.87
N PRO A 120 -36.23 -20.32 -8.75
CA PRO A 120 -35.53 -20.85 -9.92
C PRO A 120 -36.51 -21.55 -10.88
N PRO A 121 -36.25 -21.52 -12.19
CA PRO A 121 -37.08 -22.19 -13.19
C PRO A 121 -37.14 -23.70 -12.92
N SER A 122 -38.34 -24.26 -13.01
CA SER A 122 -38.62 -25.68 -12.88
C SER A 122 -37.85 -26.49 -13.92
N TYR A 123 -36.94 -27.35 -13.48
CA TYR A 123 -36.26 -28.31 -14.35
C TYR A 123 -37.26 -29.34 -14.89
N PRO A 124 -37.12 -29.78 -16.15
CA PRO A 124 -37.93 -30.85 -16.71
C PRO A 124 -37.68 -32.19 -15.97
N PRO A 125 -38.68 -33.08 -15.89
CA PRO A 125 -38.54 -34.38 -15.23
C PRO A 125 -37.41 -35.19 -15.87
N ARG A 126 -36.43 -35.62 -15.06
CA ARG A 126 -35.43 -36.61 -15.49
C ARG A 126 -36.13 -37.93 -15.81
N GLU A 127 -35.95 -38.40 -17.04
CA GLU A 127 -36.34 -39.75 -17.44
C GLU A 127 -35.64 -40.78 -16.56
N ARG A 128 -36.43 -41.74 -16.08
CA ARG A 128 -35.99 -42.80 -15.17
C ARG A 128 -35.16 -43.80 -15.98
N PRO A 129 -33.90 -44.10 -15.60
CA PRO A 129 -33.12 -45.12 -16.28
C PRO A 129 -33.83 -46.49 -16.22
N PRO A 130 -33.73 -47.32 -17.28
CA PRO A 130 -34.29 -48.65 -17.28
C PRO A 130 -33.68 -49.49 -16.15
N LEU A 131 -34.56 -50.25 -15.49
CA LEU A 131 -34.20 -51.18 -14.41
C LEU A 131 -33.30 -52.29 -14.97
N VAL A 132 -32.00 -52.18 -14.71
CA VAL A 132 -31.03 -53.24 -15.00
C VAL A 132 -31.22 -54.36 -13.99
N CYS A 133 -31.25 -55.61 -14.49
CA CYS A 133 -31.39 -56.83 -13.69
C CYS A 133 -30.39 -56.89 -12.51
N PRO A 134 -30.80 -57.44 -11.36
CA PRO A 134 -29.93 -57.59 -10.20
C PRO A 134 -28.75 -58.53 -10.51
N PRO A 135 -27.50 -58.09 -10.29
CA PRO A 135 -26.33 -58.96 -10.39
C PRO A 135 -26.46 -60.14 -9.41
N ARG A 136 -26.11 -61.35 -9.87
CA ARG A 136 -26.00 -62.52 -9.00
C ARG A 136 -24.97 -62.23 -7.89
N LEU A 137 -25.39 -62.45 -6.65
CA LEU A 137 -24.57 -62.33 -5.44
C LEU A 137 -23.47 -63.41 -5.47
N LEU A 138 -22.28 -63.04 -5.96
CA LEU A 138 -21.07 -63.84 -5.73
C LEU A 138 -20.62 -63.63 -4.28
N SER A 139 -20.23 -64.72 -3.63
CA SER A 139 -19.78 -64.72 -2.23
C SER A 139 -18.64 -63.73 -2.02
N PRO A 140 -18.66 -62.93 -0.93
CA PRO A 140 -17.68 -61.88 -0.70
C PRO A 140 -16.31 -62.51 -0.46
N HIS A 141 -15.39 -62.32 -1.41
CA HIS A 141 -13.98 -62.57 -1.17
C HIS A 141 -13.50 -61.59 -0.08
N PRO A 142 -12.71 -62.04 0.91
CA PRO A 142 -12.11 -61.15 1.89
C PRO A 142 -11.32 -60.07 1.15
N GLN A 143 -11.76 -58.81 1.23
CA GLN A 143 -11.00 -57.71 0.65
C GLN A 143 -9.66 -57.64 1.38
N PRO A 144 -8.53 -57.62 0.66
CA PRO A 144 -7.25 -57.34 1.28
C PRO A 144 -7.32 -55.98 2.00
N PRO A 145 -6.61 -55.83 3.13
CA PRO A 145 -6.59 -54.55 3.84
C PRO A 145 -6.18 -53.44 2.88
N PRO A 146 -6.85 -52.27 2.92
CA PRO A 146 -6.50 -51.15 2.07
C PRO A 146 -5.03 -50.80 2.30
N SER A 147 -4.26 -50.72 1.22
CA SER A 147 -2.87 -50.26 1.31
C SER A 147 -2.84 -48.89 1.98
N PRO A 148 -1.89 -48.63 2.90
CA PRO A 148 -1.77 -47.34 3.56
C PRO A 148 -1.68 -46.24 2.49
N SER A 149 -2.58 -45.27 2.57
CA SER A 149 -2.62 -44.14 1.64
C SER A 149 -1.36 -43.29 1.83
N ILE A 150 -0.52 -43.27 0.80
CA ILE A 150 0.65 -42.37 0.75
C ILE A 150 0.09 -40.95 0.61
N PRO A 151 0.43 -40.00 1.50
CA PRO A 151 -0.01 -38.62 1.35
C PRO A 151 0.56 -38.04 0.05
N PRO A 152 -0.22 -37.24 -0.71
CA PRO A 152 0.28 -36.62 -1.92
C PRO A 152 1.48 -35.74 -1.57
N PRO A 153 2.54 -35.72 -2.41
CA PRO A 153 3.67 -34.84 -2.19
C PRO A 153 3.15 -33.39 -2.11
N PRO A 154 3.64 -32.59 -1.15
CA PRO A 154 3.20 -31.22 -1.00
C PRO A 154 3.44 -30.48 -2.33
N THR A 155 2.40 -29.82 -2.83
CA THR A 155 2.52 -29.04 -4.06
C THR A 155 3.55 -27.92 -3.85
N PRO A 156 4.34 -27.54 -4.88
CA PRO A 156 5.30 -26.44 -4.78
C PRO A 156 4.68 -25.15 -4.23
N ALA A 157 3.41 -24.88 -4.57
CA ALA A 157 2.63 -23.76 -4.04
C ALA A 157 2.44 -23.81 -2.52
N ALA A 158 2.11 -24.97 -1.95
CA ALA A 158 1.97 -25.14 -0.51
C ALA A 158 3.29 -24.84 0.22
N SER A 159 4.42 -25.24 -0.36
CA SER A 159 5.74 -24.96 0.21
C SER A 159 6.10 -23.47 0.16
N PHE A 160 5.69 -22.74 -0.88
CA PHE A 160 5.95 -21.31 -1.01
C PHE A 160 5.08 -20.49 -0.04
N VAL A 161 3.78 -20.80 0.03
CA VAL A 161 2.87 -20.16 1.00
C VAL A 161 3.35 -20.41 2.43
N ALA A 162 3.81 -21.62 2.75
CA ALA A 162 4.39 -21.91 4.06
C ALA A 162 5.61 -21.03 4.37
N LYS A 163 6.50 -20.79 3.39
CA LYS A 163 7.65 -19.87 3.55
C LYS A 163 7.20 -18.44 3.79
N LEU A 164 6.21 -17.94 3.04
CA LEU A 164 5.67 -16.59 3.25
C LEU A 164 5.03 -16.44 4.63
N ASN A 165 4.22 -17.42 5.06
CA ASN A 165 3.61 -17.44 6.38
C ASN A 165 4.64 -17.55 7.52
N ALA A 166 5.75 -18.25 7.29
CA ALA A 166 6.86 -18.29 8.25
C ALA A 166 7.54 -16.92 8.35
N ARG A 167 7.84 -16.27 7.21
CA ARG A 167 8.44 -14.93 7.17
C ARG A 167 7.54 -13.88 7.84
N PHE A 168 6.24 -13.90 7.54
CA PHE A 168 5.26 -13.02 8.18
C PHE A 168 5.30 -13.20 9.71
N ARG A 169 5.14 -14.43 10.21
CA ARG A 169 5.10 -14.69 11.66
C ARG A 169 6.41 -14.36 12.39
N ALA A 170 7.55 -14.52 11.73
CA ALA A 170 8.87 -14.26 12.29
C ALA A 170 9.34 -12.80 12.10
N ALA A 171 8.50 -11.91 11.59
CA ALA A 171 8.89 -10.55 11.23
C ALA A 171 9.34 -9.72 12.45
N ILE A 172 10.53 -9.12 12.33
CA ILE A 172 11.12 -8.23 13.33
C ILE A 172 11.59 -6.92 12.69
N PRO A 173 11.66 -5.80 13.43
CA PRO A 173 12.31 -4.60 12.95
C PRO A 173 13.79 -4.90 12.68
N SER A 174 14.19 -4.75 11.42
CA SER A 174 15.53 -5.09 10.94
C SER A 174 15.87 -4.25 9.72
N ASN A 175 17.16 -4.13 9.43
CA ASN A 175 17.65 -3.56 8.16
C ASN A 175 17.73 -4.63 7.05
N ASP A 176 17.46 -5.89 7.37
CA ASP A 176 17.38 -7.00 6.42
C ASP A 176 15.94 -7.18 5.91
N LEU A 177 15.73 -6.94 4.61
CA LEU A 177 14.43 -7.10 3.95
C LEU A 177 13.83 -8.50 4.09
N SER A 178 14.67 -9.54 4.26
CA SER A 178 14.20 -10.91 4.43
C SER A 178 13.60 -11.19 5.81
N ALA A 179 13.86 -10.31 6.79
CA ALA A 179 13.48 -10.44 8.20
C ALA A 179 12.32 -9.53 8.64
N VAL A 180 11.93 -8.55 7.82
CA VAL A 180 10.94 -7.50 8.19
C VAL A 180 9.48 -7.85 7.88
N GLY A 181 9.23 -9.02 7.30
CA GLY A 181 7.88 -9.48 6.92
C GLY A 181 7.74 -9.75 5.43
N VAL A 182 6.53 -9.59 4.89
CA VAL A 182 6.25 -9.86 3.48
C VAL A 182 6.13 -8.54 2.72
N HIS A 183 6.86 -8.44 1.61
CA HIS A 183 6.90 -7.26 0.77
C HIS A 183 5.87 -7.39 -0.36
N VAL A 184 4.90 -6.48 -0.40
CA VAL A 184 3.74 -6.56 -1.29
C VAL A 184 3.65 -5.30 -2.13
N ARG A 185 3.58 -5.46 -3.45
CA ARG A 185 3.14 -4.41 -4.37
C ARG A 185 1.63 -4.51 -4.49
N GLY A 186 0.92 -3.55 -3.91
CA GLY A 186 -0.52 -3.40 -4.10
C GLY A 186 -0.86 -2.87 -5.50
N TRP A 187 -2.06 -3.19 -5.97
CA TRP A 187 -2.62 -2.60 -7.18
C TRP A 187 -3.26 -1.25 -6.84
N ASP A 188 -2.61 -0.17 -7.25
CA ASP A 188 -2.92 1.21 -6.87
C ASP A 188 -3.69 1.99 -7.95
N GLY A 189 -4.22 1.29 -8.97
CA GLY A 189 -4.87 1.88 -10.14
C GLY A 189 -3.91 2.62 -11.11
N ILE A 190 -2.68 2.92 -10.70
CA ILE A 190 -1.68 3.60 -11.54
C ILE A 190 -1.02 2.59 -12.48
N SER A 191 -0.65 1.42 -11.97
CA SER A 191 -0.06 0.35 -12.78
C SER A 191 -1.08 -0.50 -13.54
N GLU A 192 -2.36 -0.49 -13.13
CA GLU A 192 -3.42 -1.30 -13.75
C GLU A 192 -3.91 -0.73 -15.09
N ALA A 193 -3.79 0.60 -15.25
CA ALA A 193 -4.26 1.32 -16.43
C ALA A 193 -3.56 0.90 -17.74
N PHE A 194 -2.49 0.09 -17.66
CA PHE A 194 -1.73 -0.34 -18.84
C PHE A 194 -1.94 -1.82 -19.17
N ASN A 195 -2.99 -2.11 -19.93
CA ASN A 195 -3.24 -3.41 -20.57
C ASN A 195 -3.29 -4.61 -19.59
N GLY A 196 -3.73 -4.39 -18.35
CA GLY A 196 -3.85 -5.44 -17.35
C GLY A 196 -2.51 -6.02 -16.86
N LYS A 197 -1.38 -5.34 -17.12
CA LYS A 197 -0.03 -5.79 -16.70
C LYS A 197 0.42 -5.07 -15.43
N ALA A 198 -0.35 -5.20 -14.35
CA ALA A 198 -0.10 -4.51 -13.09
C ALA A 198 1.26 -4.84 -12.42
N TRP A 199 1.93 -5.92 -12.87
CA TRP A 199 3.27 -6.33 -12.41
C TRP A 199 4.42 -5.69 -13.20
N MET A 200 4.13 -4.96 -14.28
CA MET A 200 5.15 -4.28 -15.08
C MET A 200 5.28 -2.82 -14.66
N PRO A 201 6.48 -2.22 -14.75
CA PRO A 201 6.63 -0.79 -14.58
C PRO A 201 5.79 -0.04 -15.63
N CYS A 202 5.38 1.18 -15.30
CA CYS A 202 4.73 2.04 -16.26
C CYS A 202 5.62 2.26 -17.49
N PRO A 203 5.09 2.19 -18.72
CA PRO A 203 5.85 2.57 -19.90
C PRO A 203 6.27 4.05 -19.81
N PRO A 204 7.50 4.41 -20.18
CA PRO A 204 7.98 5.80 -20.10
C PRO A 204 7.10 6.81 -20.84
N GLN A 205 6.39 6.39 -21.89
CA GLN A 205 5.51 7.22 -22.71
C GLN A 205 4.07 7.30 -22.19
N SER A 206 3.74 6.62 -21.10
CA SER A 206 2.41 6.63 -20.50
C SER A 206 2.24 7.79 -19.51
N LYS A 207 1.01 8.08 -19.08
CA LYS A 207 0.73 9.12 -18.06
C LYS A 207 1.46 8.85 -16.73
N CYS A 208 1.76 7.59 -16.42
CA CYS A 208 2.52 7.20 -15.23
C CYS A 208 4.00 6.90 -15.52
N GLY A 209 4.50 7.24 -16.73
CA GLY A 209 5.89 6.97 -17.13
C GLY A 209 6.93 7.67 -16.27
N ILE A 210 6.56 8.73 -15.56
CA ILE A 210 7.41 9.41 -14.55
C ILE A 210 7.73 8.52 -13.32
N TYR A 211 7.01 7.42 -13.15
CA TYR A 211 7.22 6.40 -12.12
C TYR A 211 7.74 5.08 -12.70
N SER A 212 8.18 5.06 -13.97
CA SER A 212 8.67 3.86 -14.64
C SER A 212 9.93 3.25 -14.00
N ASP A 213 10.57 3.98 -13.10
CA ASP A 213 11.82 3.64 -12.43
C ASP A 213 11.65 3.00 -11.04
N ARG A 214 10.42 2.90 -10.52
CA ARG A 214 10.16 2.40 -9.15
C ARG A 214 8.75 1.87 -8.95
N PHE A 215 8.52 1.19 -7.83
CA PHE A 215 7.20 0.76 -7.39
C PHE A 215 6.88 1.27 -5.99
N ALA A 216 5.59 1.53 -5.70
CA ALA A 216 5.13 1.76 -4.34
C ALA A 216 4.74 0.42 -3.73
N THR A 217 5.23 0.10 -2.55
CA THR A 217 5.01 -1.21 -1.94
C THR A 217 4.73 -1.04 -0.47
N SER A 218 4.19 -2.09 0.15
CA SER A 218 3.96 -2.18 1.58
C SER A 218 4.68 -3.38 2.15
N LEU A 219 5.19 -3.26 3.37
CA LEU A 219 5.67 -4.35 4.20
C LEU A 219 4.55 -4.74 5.15
N ILE A 220 4.13 -6.00 5.09
CA ILE A 220 3.12 -6.56 5.99
C ILE A 220 3.77 -7.52 7.00
N TYR A 221 3.35 -7.39 8.25
CA TYR A 221 3.82 -8.19 9.39
C TYR A 221 2.76 -8.23 10.51
N PRO A 222 2.91 -9.07 11.56
CA PRO A 222 1.96 -9.12 12.66
C PRO A 222 1.77 -7.75 13.33
N GLY A 223 0.54 -7.26 13.32
CA GLY A 223 0.18 -5.92 13.82
C GLY A 223 0.19 -4.82 12.77
N HIS A 224 0.57 -5.12 11.52
CA HIS A 224 0.55 -4.17 10.40
C HIS A 224 0.29 -4.90 9.08
N MET A 225 -0.98 -4.99 8.66
CA MET A 225 -1.40 -5.80 7.51
C MET A 225 -2.01 -4.96 6.39
N GLU A 226 -2.08 -3.65 6.59
CA GLU A 226 -2.65 -2.68 5.68
C GLU A 226 -1.75 -2.51 4.45
N THR A 227 -2.36 -2.68 3.28
CA THR A 227 -1.76 -2.39 1.98
C THR A 227 -2.56 -1.32 1.27
N TYR A 228 -1.93 -0.58 0.36
CA TYR A 228 -2.66 0.28 -0.56
C TYR A 228 -3.18 -0.54 -1.75
N GLY A 229 -4.50 -0.69 -1.87
CA GLY A 229 -5.17 -1.43 -2.96
C GLY A 229 -5.80 -2.76 -2.52
N ASP A 230 -6.63 -3.33 -3.41
CA ASP A 230 -7.46 -4.52 -3.14
C ASP A 230 -6.80 -5.86 -3.56
N GLY A 231 -5.56 -5.80 -4.02
CA GLY A 231 -4.80 -6.98 -4.46
C GLY A 231 -3.37 -6.61 -4.80
N GLY A 232 -2.57 -7.59 -5.25
CA GLY A 232 -1.16 -7.34 -5.48
C GLY A 232 -0.33 -8.58 -5.80
N PHE A 233 0.99 -8.40 -5.72
CA PHE A 233 1.95 -9.50 -5.80
C PHE A 233 3.05 -9.34 -4.76
N VAL A 234 3.63 -10.48 -4.37
CA VAL A 234 4.72 -10.54 -3.40
C VAL A 234 6.05 -10.37 -4.11
N LEU A 235 6.91 -9.54 -3.54
CA LEU A 235 8.27 -9.31 -4.01
C LEU A 235 9.24 -10.25 -3.31
N ASN A 236 10.21 -10.77 -4.08
CA ASN A 236 11.32 -11.51 -3.52
C ASN A 236 12.32 -10.51 -2.92
N PRO A 237 12.60 -10.53 -1.60
CA PRO A 237 13.51 -9.57 -0.96
C PRO A 237 14.93 -9.61 -1.56
N ASP A 238 15.35 -10.74 -2.10
CA ASP A 238 16.69 -10.89 -2.70
C ASP A 238 16.77 -10.26 -4.11
N ALA A 239 15.62 -9.94 -4.71
CA ALA A 239 15.53 -9.39 -6.07
C ALA A 239 15.13 -7.92 -6.11
N VAL A 240 14.97 -7.28 -4.94
CA VAL A 240 14.56 -5.87 -4.82
C VAL A 240 15.61 -5.09 -4.04
N GLU A 241 15.88 -3.88 -4.50
CA GLU A 241 16.76 -2.93 -3.81
C GLU A 241 15.89 -1.82 -3.27
N LEU A 242 15.94 -1.56 -1.96
CA LEU A 242 15.17 -0.46 -1.39
C LEU A 242 15.82 0.89 -1.73
N ASN A 243 15.04 1.84 -2.22
CA ASN A 243 15.39 3.24 -2.36
C ASN A 243 15.20 3.99 -1.04
N CYS A 244 14.02 3.88 -0.44
CA CYS A 244 13.70 4.42 0.89
C CYS A 244 12.39 3.85 1.44
N ALA A 245 12.11 4.12 2.72
CA ALA A 245 10.89 3.72 3.39
C ALA A 245 10.24 4.85 4.19
N TYR A 246 8.94 4.73 4.40
CA TYR A 246 8.11 5.62 5.20
C TYR A 246 7.29 4.77 6.17
N PHE A 247 7.18 5.23 7.42
CA PHE A 247 6.38 4.54 8.43
C PHE A 247 4.85 4.66 8.17
N SER A 248 4.47 5.58 7.29
CA SER A 248 3.11 5.88 6.84
C SER A 248 3.09 6.12 5.33
N ASP A 249 2.03 6.74 4.80
CA ASP A 249 2.03 7.30 3.44
C ASP A 249 3.17 8.31 3.27
N GLY A 250 4.04 8.08 2.29
CA GLY A 250 5.14 8.96 1.94
C GLY A 250 4.78 10.01 0.90
N GLY A 251 3.61 9.94 0.25
CA GLY A 251 3.25 10.85 -0.85
C GLY A 251 4.26 10.82 -1.99
N SER A 252 4.95 9.70 -2.19
CA SER A 252 6.19 9.64 -2.97
C SER A 252 6.00 9.70 -4.50
N GLN A 253 4.75 9.72 -4.95
CA GLN A 253 4.39 10.13 -6.31
C GLN A 253 4.82 11.58 -6.61
N GLY A 254 4.74 12.49 -5.63
CA GLY A 254 5.20 13.87 -5.78
C GLY A 254 6.73 14.05 -5.81
N LYS A 255 7.50 12.96 -5.56
CA LYS A 255 8.95 12.99 -5.33
C LYS A 255 9.67 12.32 -6.49
N SER A 256 9.91 13.04 -7.57
CA SER A 256 10.51 12.49 -8.80
C SER A 256 11.86 13.15 -9.12
N CYS A 257 12.74 12.38 -9.74
CA CYS A 257 14.02 12.88 -10.25
C CYS A 257 13.87 13.38 -11.69
N ASN A 258 14.71 14.35 -12.06
CA ASN A 258 14.81 14.84 -13.43
C ASN A 258 16.28 14.80 -13.89
N PRO A 259 16.65 13.87 -14.81
CA PRO A 259 15.81 12.85 -15.45
C PRO A 259 15.34 11.76 -14.46
N PRO A 260 14.33 10.95 -14.82
CA PRO A 260 13.89 9.80 -14.01
C PRO A 260 15.03 8.81 -13.76
N GLY A 261 15.00 8.13 -12.61
CA GLY A 261 16.02 7.19 -12.15
C GLY A 261 16.85 7.70 -10.96
N LYS A 262 17.52 6.74 -10.30
CA LYS A 262 18.39 6.98 -9.14
C LYS A 262 19.70 7.63 -9.56
N ARG A 263 20.10 8.67 -8.81
CA ARG A 263 21.34 9.45 -8.95
C ARG A 263 21.88 9.80 -7.57
N ASP A 264 23.13 10.26 -7.51
CA ASP A 264 23.80 10.65 -6.26
C ASP A 264 23.08 11.82 -5.55
N ASP A 265 22.48 12.72 -6.32
CA ASP A 265 21.76 13.90 -5.85
C ASP A 265 20.23 13.71 -5.75
N CYS A 266 19.71 12.59 -6.25
CA CYS A 266 18.27 12.35 -6.28
C CYS A 266 17.94 10.86 -6.24
N ILE A 267 17.17 10.47 -5.23
CA ILE A 267 16.62 9.10 -5.12
C ILE A 267 15.10 9.18 -5.35
N PRO A 268 14.58 8.55 -6.43
CA PRO A 268 13.17 8.57 -6.78
C PRO A 268 12.27 8.13 -5.62
N GLY A 269 11.26 8.93 -5.31
CA GLY A 269 10.30 8.65 -4.24
C GLY A 269 10.77 9.06 -2.84
N CYS A 270 11.99 9.54 -2.67
CA CYS A 270 12.56 9.88 -1.36
C CYS A 270 12.54 11.39 -1.11
N ASN A 271 12.49 11.82 0.16
CA ASN A 271 12.52 13.23 0.56
C ASN A 271 13.24 13.40 1.89
N GLY A 272 14.50 13.84 1.84
CA GLY A 272 15.33 14.02 3.04
C GLY A 272 15.50 12.74 3.87
N TRP A 273 16.52 12.71 4.70
CA TRP A 273 16.71 11.59 5.62
C TRP A 273 16.11 11.93 6.98
N CYS A 274 15.30 11.01 7.49
CA CYS A 274 14.85 11.07 8.87
C CYS A 274 16.05 11.00 9.82
N ASN A 275 15.92 11.65 10.97
CA ASN A 275 16.93 11.59 12.02
C ASN A 275 16.53 10.49 13.02
N PRO A 276 17.29 9.39 13.15
CA PRO A 276 17.00 8.32 14.09
C PRO A 276 16.76 8.81 15.53
N ALA A 277 17.47 9.86 15.95
CA ALA A 277 17.35 10.43 17.29
C ALA A 277 15.98 11.07 17.58
N LEU A 278 15.21 11.41 16.54
CA LEU A 278 13.86 11.96 16.70
C LEU A 278 12.79 10.88 16.86
N GLY A 279 13.09 9.61 16.52
CA GLY A 279 12.17 8.48 16.63
C GLY A 279 10.79 8.78 16.03
N ALA A 280 9.75 8.72 16.88
CA ALA A 280 8.36 8.99 16.54
C ALA A 280 8.04 10.44 16.13
N ARG A 281 8.98 11.38 16.28
CA ARG A 281 8.81 12.78 15.85
C ARG A 281 9.23 13.02 14.39
N ASN A 282 9.70 12.00 13.68
CA ASN A 282 10.02 12.10 12.26
C ASN A 282 8.72 12.20 11.43
N TRP A 283 8.51 13.31 10.73
CA TRP A 283 7.35 13.49 9.84
C TRP A 283 7.82 14.08 8.50
N GLY A 284 7.27 13.58 7.39
CA GLY A 284 7.55 14.09 6.04
C GLY A 284 8.93 13.73 5.45
N CYS A 285 9.80 13.08 6.22
CA CYS A 285 11.10 12.58 5.77
C CYS A 285 11.02 11.11 5.31
N SER A 286 12.01 10.66 4.54
CA SER A 286 12.21 9.24 4.23
C SER A 286 13.26 8.61 5.15
N TRP A 287 13.07 7.34 5.49
CA TRP A 287 14.11 6.50 6.07
C TRP A 287 14.98 5.90 4.96
N PRO A 288 16.31 6.00 5.05
CA PRO A 288 17.18 5.33 4.10
C PRO A 288 17.14 3.80 4.30
N PRO A 289 17.59 3.00 3.31
CA PRO A 289 17.52 1.54 3.38
C PRO A 289 18.21 0.92 4.60
N TRP A 290 19.31 1.53 5.04
CA TRP A 290 20.08 1.08 6.21
C TRP A 290 19.45 1.49 7.56
N GLU A 291 18.32 2.21 7.56
CA GLU A 291 17.55 2.57 8.76
C GLU A 291 16.11 2.04 8.69
N LEU A 292 15.89 0.97 7.91
CA LEU A 292 14.59 0.31 7.81
C LEU A 292 14.09 -0.17 9.18
N LYS A 293 14.99 -0.61 10.06
CA LYS A 293 14.67 -0.96 11.45
C LYS A 293 14.00 0.21 12.17
N SER A 294 14.58 1.41 12.11
CA SER A 294 14.05 2.59 12.78
C SER A 294 12.71 3.05 12.18
N MET A 295 12.52 2.89 10.87
CA MET A 295 11.21 3.09 10.23
C MET A 295 10.14 2.19 10.85
N LEU A 296 10.42 0.89 10.98
CA LEU A 296 9.47 -0.09 11.53
C LEU A 296 9.22 0.11 13.03
N GLU A 297 10.24 0.51 13.78
CA GLU A 297 10.09 0.89 15.20
C GLU A 297 9.20 2.13 15.34
N GLN A 298 9.40 3.14 14.49
CA GLN A 298 8.52 4.31 14.43
C GLN A 298 7.08 3.91 14.07
N GLN A 299 6.88 3.04 13.08
CA GLN A 299 5.56 2.57 12.67
C GLN A 299 4.82 1.91 13.84
N ARG A 300 5.49 0.99 14.55
CA ARG A 300 4.92 0.29 15.71
C ARG A 300 4.57 1.26 16.85
N ALA A 301 5.36 2.31 17.05
CA ALA A 301 5.12 3.29 18.10
C ALA A 301 3.93 4.22 17.79
N LEU A 302 3.80 4.66 16.53
CA LEU A 302 2.83 5.67 16.14
C LEU A 302 1.51 5.11 15.65
N SER A 303 1.54 3.94 15.02
CA SER A 303 0.38 3.36 14.36
C SER A 303 0.23 1.88 14.68
N PRO A 304 0.06 1.51 15.96
CA PRO A 304 -0.04 0.11 16.37
C PRO A 304 -1.29 -0.62 15.84
N ARG A 305 -2.20 0.09 15.14
CA ARG A 305 -3.50 -0.43 14.67
C ARG A 305 -3.94 0.09 13.29
N GLY A 306 -3.06 0.68 12.47
CA GLY A 306 -3.55 1.19 11.18
C GLY A 306 -2.58 1.94 10.28
N GLY A 307 -3.07 2.32 9.10
CA GLY A 307 -2.32 3.04 8.05
C GLY A 307 -1.39 2.10 7.28
N TYR A 308 -1.13 2.33 6.00
CA TYR A 308 -0.11 1.56 5.28
C TYR A 308 1.27 2.19 5.48
N ASN A 309 2.34 1.39 5.47
CA ASN A 309 3.67 1.93 5.16
C ASN A 309 3.83 2.06 3.65
N GLU A 310 4.70 2.97 3.25
CA GLU A 310 5.16 3.09 1.88
C GLU A 310 6.66 2.79 1.81
N VAL A 311 6.99 1.77 1.02
CA VAL A 311 8.34 1.27 0.81
C VAL A 311 8.60 1.37 -0.69
N ARG A 312 9.76 1.89 -1.08
CA ARG A 312 10.09 2.13 -2.50
C ARG A 312 11.29 1.30 -2.91
N PRO A 313 11.11 0.15 -3.58
CA PRO A 313 12.20 -0.49 -4.31
C PRO A 313 12.54 0.24 -5.61
#